data_AF-C3ZMC7-F1
#
_entry.id   AF-C3ZMC7-F1
#
_cell.length_a   1.000
_cell.length_b   1.000
_cell.length_c   1.000
_cell.angle_alpha   90.00
_cell.angle_beta   90.00
_cell.angle_gamma   90.00
#
_symmetry.space_group_name_H-M   'P 1'
#
loop_
_entity.id
_entity.type
_entity.pdbx_description
1 polymer ?
#
loop_
_entity_poly.entity_id
_entity_poly.type
_entity_poly.pdbx_seq_one_letter_code
_entity_poly.pdbx_strand_id
1 'polypeptide(L)'
;MTKLYVFMCLLGVMSLTQTLKITPYPQPPIWPSAFSVAFHEKFDIPIIPSSDGAWYYDYSTRRTRFDHLQGQDNNFCQGRGLKLQNNHSDCHLIFTPADMYVHYPQERQCCRACGAAEGCTVLKPDWLAGAKYTGKQTISGMVCHGWEKQGAVAVDRLPPDPQPPTWPPAFSIAFYEEIFVFIAPISGNEGTWHYDYSNGRARFDHLEGQSDNFCLDSGMKLQNNHSDCHLIFTPADMYVHYPGERQCCRACGAAEGCTVLKPDWLAGAKYTGKQTISGMVCHGWEKQGAVAVDRWFQTEEGMPCQYSESFKLRPELHTITFSNITYKVGPIQDDIFHIPKYCNRTCPSPYKPPTGAVF
;
A
#
# COMPACT_ATOMS: atom_id res chain seq x y z
N MET A 1 6.48 -4.23 -31.53
CA MET A 1 6.69 -3.24 -30.47
C MET A 1 6.61 -1.87 -31.12
N THR A 2 5.56 -1.11 -30.84
CA THR A 2 5.39 0.25 -31.39
C THR A 2 6.12 1.23 -30.48
N LYS A 3 7.06 2.01 -31.02
CA LYS A 3 7.73 3.10 -30.29
C LYS A 3 6.93 4.38 -30.48
N LEU A 4 6.52 5.02 -29.39
CA LEU A 4 5.87 6.33 -29.42
C LEU A 4 6.93 7.41 -29.15
N TYR A 5 7.07 8.39 -30.05
CA TYR A 5 8.00 9.51 -29.91
C TYR A 5 7.21 10.80 -29.62
N VAL A 6 7.57 11.54 -28.56
CA VAL A 6 6.95 12.82 -28.19
C VAL A 6 8.01 13.93 -28.21
N PHE A 7 7.67 15.08 -28.80
CA PHE A 7 8.61 16.17 -29.09
C PHE A 7 8.07 17.53 -28.61
N MET A 8 8.91 18.33 -27.93
CA MET A 8 8.55 19.67 -27.40
C MET A 8 9.64 20.71 -27.74
N CYS A 9 9.25 21.96 -28.05
CA CYS A 9 10.13 23.06 -28.50
C CYS A 9 10.22 24.21 -27.48
N LEU A 10 11.42 24.78 -27.30
CA LEU A 10 11.70 25.96 -26.43
C LEU A 10 12.66 26.95 -27.14
N LEU A 11 12.43 28.26 -26.97
CA LEU A 11 13.24 29.37 -27.50
C LEU A 11 14.20 29.91 -26.42
N GLY A 12 15.49 30.09 -26.74
CA GLY A 12 16.50 30.58 -25.80
C GLY A 12 17.55 31.51 -26.43
N VAL A 13 17.89 32.59 -25.71
CA VAL A 13 18.90 33.62 -26.03
C VAL A 13 20.22 33.29 -25.29
N MET A 14 21.38 33.42 -25.94
CA MET A 14 22.70 33.06 -25.36
C MET A 14 23.56 34.28 -24.97
N SER A 15 24.33 34.14 -23.87
CA SER A 15 25.51 34.94 -23.50
C SER A 15 26.64 34.01 -23.03
N LEU A 16 27.90 34.37 -23.30
CA LEU A 16 29.07 33.48 -23.40
C LEU A 16 30.10 33.68 -22.25
N THR A 17 30.32 32.66 -21.42
CA THR A 17 31.55 32.46 -20.61
C THR A 17 31.78 30.96 -20.40
N GLN A 18 32.95 30.43 -20.81
CA GLN A 18 33.27 28.99 -20.82
C GLN A 18 34.00 28.54 -19.55
N THR A 19 33.25 27.96 -18.62
CA THR A 19 33.69 26.87 -17.72
C THR A 19 33.26 25.55 -18.35
N LEU A 20 34.03 24.46 -18.20
CA LEU A 20 33.60 23.08 -18.52
C LEU A 20 32.42 22.69 -17.61
N LYS A 21 31.24 23.22 -17.91
CA LYS A 21 29.96 22.78 -17.39
C LYS A 21 29.67 21.48 -18.09
N ILE A 22 29.60 20.38 -17.34
CA ILE A 22 28.79 19.24 -17.73
C ILE A 22 27.40 19.84 -17.95
N THR A 23 27.04 20.13 -19.21
CA THR A 23 25.72 20.68 -19.53
C THR A 23 24.72 19.61 -19.14
N PRO A 24 23.92 19.83 -18.07
CA PRO A 24 22.94 18.84 -17.68
C PRO A 24 22.01 18.63 -18.86
N TYR A 25 21.76 17.37 -19.21
CA TYR A 25 20.77 17.05 -20.23
C TYR A 25 19.45 17.75 -19.88
N PRO A 26 18.68 18.21 -20.88
CA PRO A 26 17.39 18.82 -20.63
C PRO A 26 16.51 17.81 -19.88
N GLN A 27 15.93 18.26 -18.76
CA GLN A 27 15.01 17.44 -17.99
C GLN A 27 13.80 17.07 -18.85
N PRO A 28 13.21 15.87 -18.68
CA PRO A 28 11.97 15.51 -19.36
C PRO A 28 10.88 16.56 -19.11
N PRO A 29 10.06 16.89 -20.12
CA PRO A 29 9.03 17.89 -19.97
C PRO A 29 7.91 17.38 -19.06
N ILE A 30 7.31 18.29 -18.29
CA ILE A 30 6.05 18.06 -17.58
C ILE A 30 4.94 18.68 -18.43
N TRP A 31 3.92 17.89 -18.76
CA TRP A 31 2.79 18.39 -19.53
C TRP A 31 1.94 19.37 -18.71
N PRO A 32 1.26 20.33 -19.36
CA PRO A 32 0.23 21.11 -18.68
C PRO A 32 -0.91 20.19 -18.23
N SER A 33 -1.63 20.58 -17.18
CA SER A 33 -2.72 19.77 -16.61
C SER A 33 -3.89 19.56 -17.58
N ALA A 34 -4.02 20.41 -18.60
CA ALA A 34 -4.96 20.22 -19.69
C ALA A 34 -4.41 20.82 -21.00
N PHE A 35 -4.74 20.20 -22.13
CA PHE A 35 -4.46 20.72 -23.46
C PHE A 35 -5.36 20.06 -24.51
N SER A 36 -5.40 20.66 -25.71
CA SER A 36 -5.85 19.98 -26.92
C SER A 36 -4.87 20.21 -28.06
N VAL A 37 -4.69 19.19 -28.90
CA VAL A 37 -3.77 19.25 -30.03
C VAL A 37 -4.25 18.36 -31.18
N ALA A 38 -4.12 18.82 -32.42
CA ALA A 38 -4.30 17.98 -33.60
C ALA A 38 -3.04 17.15 -33.86
N PHE A 39 -3.18 15.93 -34.34
CA PHE A 39 -2.04 15.06 -34.64
C PHE A 39 -2.18 14.35 -35.99
N HIS A 40 -1.03 13.94 -36.52
CA HIS A 40 -0.90 13.00 -37.62
C HIS A 40 -0.12 11.79 -37.12
N GLU A 41 -0.78 10.64 -37.02
CA GLU A 41 -0.21 9.39 -36.55
C GLU A 41 0.38 8.59 -37.72
N LYS A 42 1.62 8.13 -37.58
CA LYS A 42 2.30 7.28 -38.55
C LYS A 42 2.99 6.13 -37.84
N PHE A 43 2.87 4.94 -38.40
CA PHE A 43 3.56 3.75 -37.92
C PHE A 43 4.82 3.49 -38.75
N ASP A 44 5.87 2.98 -38.11
CA ASP A 44 7.11 2.57 -38.79
C ASP A 44 6.93 1.29 -39.63
N ILE A 45 5.72 0.72 -39.68
CA ILE A 45 5.35 -0.43 -40.49
C ILE A 45 4.70 0.09 -41.78
N PRO A 46 5.31 -0.07 -42.97
CA PRO A 46 4.85 0.55 -44.23
C PRO A 46 3.43 0.20 -44.66
N ILE A 47 2.86 -0.88 -44.11
CA ILE A 47 1.55 -1.42 -44.49
C ILE A 47 0.43 -0.76 -43.68
N ILE A 48 0.74 -0.12 -42.55
CA ILE A 48 -0.27 0.53 -41.70
C ILE A 48 -0.44 1.98 -42.17
N PRO A 49 -1.64 2.38 -42.66
CA PRO A 49 -1.93 3.75 -43.05
C PRO A 49 -1.69 4.73 -41.91
N SER A 50 -1.35 5.97 -42.28
CA SER A 50 -1.37 7.09 -41.34
C SER A 50 -2.80 7.52 -41.05
N SER A 51 -3.05 8.04 -39.85
CA SER A 51 -4.35 8.61 -39.48
C SER A 51 -4.20 10.03 -38.94
N ASP A 52 -5.17 10.89 -39.22
CA ASP A 52 -5.25 12.22 -38.62
C ASP A 52 -6.21 12.20 -37.43
N GLY A 53 -6.01 13.12 -36.48
CA GLY A 53 -6.82 13.12 -35.28
C GLY A 53 -6.66 14.34 -34.39
N ALA A 54 -7.34 14.27 -33.24
CA ALA A 54 -7.24 15.26 -32.18
C ALA A 54 -7.14 14.58 -30.82
N TRP A 55 -6.31 15.15 -29.96
CA TRP A 55 -6.14 14.71 -28.59
C TRP A 55 -6.60 15.80 -27.63
N TYR A 56 -7.49 15.45 -26.71
CA TYR A 56 -7.96 16.27 -25.60
C TYR A 56 -7.50 15.65 -24.29
N TYR A 57 -6.74 16.39 -23.50
CA TYR A 57 -6.15 15.94 -22.25
C TYR A 57 -6.63 16.81 -21.08
N ASP A 58 -7.07 16.19 -19.99
CA ASP A 58 -7.36 16.85 -18.72
C ASP A 58 -7.04 15.92 -17.54
N TYR A 59 -5.87 16.11 -16.94
CA TYR A 59 -5.42 15.32 -15.81
C TYR A 59 -6.15 15.65 -14.52
N SER A 60 -6.64 16.88 -14.36
CA SER A 60 -7.32 17.31 -13.13
C SER A 60 -8.57 16.49 -12.85
N THR A 61 -9.27 16.08 -13.92
CA THR A 61 -10.42 15.18 -13.87
C THR A 61 -10.08 13.73 -14.24
N ARG A 62 -8.79 13.43 -14.50
CA ARG A 62 -8.27 12.15 -15.00
C ARG A 62 -9.06 11.66 -16.22
N ARG A 63 -9.18 12.52 -17.23
CA ARG A 63 -9.85 12.22 -18.50
C ARG A 63 -8.92 12.52 -19.68
N THR A 64 -9.00 11.67 -20.71
CA THR A 64 -8.39 11.97 -22.01
C THR A 64 -9.23 11.38 -23.13
N ARG A 65 -9.22 12.03 -24.28
CA ARG A 65 -9.92 11.58 -25.48
C ARG A 65 -9.02 11.69 -26.70
N PHE A 66 -8.89 10.61 -27.45
CA PHE A 66 -8.23 10.60 -28.76
C PHE A 66 -9.27 10.37 -29.84
N ASP A 67 -9.43 11.34 -30.73
CA ASP A 67 -10.26 11.23 -31.92
C ASP A 67 -9.37 10.81 -33.10
N HIS A 68 -9.66 9.66 -33.69
CA HIS A 68 -9.00 9.17 -34.90
C HIS A 68 -9.99 9.26 -36.06
N LEU A 69 -9.60 9.97 -37.12
CA LEU A 69 -10.32 9.98 -38.38
C LEU A 69 -9.99 8.71 -39.15
N GLN A 70 -11.01 8.03 -39.68
CA GLN A 70 -10.86 6.74 -40.36
C GLN A 70 -10.06 5.75 -39.49
N GLY A 71 -10.60 5.42 -38.33
CA GLY A 71 -9.88 4.73 -37.26
C GLY A 71 -9.53 3.26 -37.54
N GLN A 72 -9.87 2.70 -38.70
CA GLN A 72 -9.72 1.26 -38.99
C GLN A 72 -8.30 0.71 -38.78
N ASP A 73 -7.30 1.57 -38.94
CA ASP A 73 -5.89 1.20 -38.87
C ASP A 73 -5.33 1.30 -37.45
N ASN A 74 -6.07 1.90 -36.51
CA ASN A 74 -5.71 1.91 -35.11
C ASN A 74 -6.15 0.60 -34.44
N ASN A 75 -5.20 -0.09 -33.78
CA ASN A 75 -5.45 -1.39 -33.13
C ASN A 75 -6.57 -1.34 -32.07
N PHE A 76 -6.87 -0.18 -31.49
CA PHE A 76 -7.99 -0.03 -30.56
C PHE A 76 -9.33 0.09 -31.26
N CYS A 77 -9.34 0.49 -32.53
CA CYS A 77 -10.50 0.86 -33.33
C CYS A 77 -10.90 -0.20 -34.39
N GLN A 78 -10.33 -1.40 -34.33
CA GLN A 78 -10.68 -2.53 -35.23
C GLN A 78 -11.98 -3.27 -34.82
N GLY A 79 -13.02 -2.52 -34.45
CA GLY A 79 -14.36 -3.04 -34.15
C GLY A 79 -14.52 -3.80 -32.83
N ARG A 80 -13.49 -4.49 -32.31
CA ARG A 80 -13.53 -5.24 -31.03
C ARG A 80 -14.82 -6.06 -30.81
N GLY A 81 -15.31 -6.72 -31.87
CA GLY A 81 -16.56 -7.51 -31.84
C GLY A 81 -17.85 -6.72 -32.12
N LEU A 82 -17.77 -5.41 -32.32
CA LEU A 82 -18.85 -4.59 -32.85
C LEU A 82 -19.03 -4.83 -34.35
N LYS A 83 -20.29 -4.80 -34.80
CA LYS A 83 -20.66 -4.90 -36.21
C LYS A 83 -20.78 -3.48 -36.78
N LEU A 84 -19.67 -2.94 -37.28
CA LEU A 84 -19.65 -1.62 -37.91
C LEU A 84 -20.22 -1.73 -39.34
N GLN A 85 -21.05 -0.76 -39.74
CA GLN A 85 -21.58 -0.70 -41.11
C GLN A 85 -20.53 -0.16 -42.08
N ASN A 86 -19.79 0.86 -41.65
CA ASN A 86 -18.64 1.41 -42.35
C ASN A 86 -17.37 1.04 -41.58
N ASN A 87 -16.51 0.23 -42.21
CA ASN A 87 -15.23 -0.14 -41.63
C ASN A 87 -14.26 1.04 -41.54
N HIS A 88 -14.51 2.16 -42.24
CA HIS A 88 -13.73 3.39 -42.17
C HIS A 88 -14.33 4.46 -41.23
N SER A 89 -15.18 4.06 -40.29
CA SER A 89 -15.77 5.00 -39.33
C SER A 89 -14.71 5.63 -38.42
N ASP A 90 -14.92 6.90 -38.06
CA ASP A 90 -14.10 7.56 -37.05
C ASP A 90 -14.25 6.85 -35.70
N CYS A 91 -13.23 6.98 -34.86
CA CYS A 91 -13.16 6.28 -33.60
C CYS A 91 -12.61 7.18 -32.50
N HIS A 92 -13.28 7.21 -31.36
CA HIS A 92 -12.84 7.93 -30.17
C HIS A 92 -12.38 6.94 -29.11
N LEU A 93 -11.15 7.11 -28.61
CA LEU A 93 -10.66 6.44 -27.40
C LEU A 93 -10.92 7.36 -26.22
N ILE A 94 -11.88 7.02 -25.36
CA ILE A 94 -12.32 7.86 -24.25
C ILE A 94 -11.87 7.22 -22.94
N PHE A 95 -10.91 7.85 -22.27
CA PHE A 95 -10.42 7.45 -20.97
C PHE A 95 -11.10 8.27 -19.88
N THR A 96 -11.62 7.56 -18.88
CA THR A 96 -12.23 8.09 -17.67
C THR A 96 -11.38 7.68 -16.46
N PRO A 97 -11.69 8.14 -15.23
CA PRO A 97 -10.97 7.69 -14.05
C PRO A 97 -11.04 6.18 -13.79
N ALA A 98 -12.08 5.51 -14.31
CA ALA A 98 -12.31 4.09 -14.08
C ALA A 98 -11.99 3.22 -15.30
N ASP A 99 -12.36 3.68 -16.50
CA ASP A 99 -12.38 2.85 -17.70
C ASP A 99 -11.97 3.62 -18.97
N MET A 100 -11.49 2.86 -19.96
CA MET A 100 -11.35 3.26 -21.35
C MET A 100 -12.49 2.69 -22.18
N TYR A 101 -13.08 3.52 -23.03
CA TYR A 101 -14.12 3.17 -24.00
C TYR A 101 -13.63 3.42 -25.42
N VAL A 102 -14.11 2.59 -26.34
CA VAL A 102 -13.98 2.80 -27.79
C VAL A 102 -15.36 3.17 -28.31
N HIS A 103 -15.49 4.35 -28.92
CA HIS A 103 -16.76 4.90 -29.37
C HIS A 103 -16.71 5.28 -30.85
N TYR A 104 -17.68 4.80 -31.62
CA TYR A 104 -17.84 5.08 -33.05
C TYR A 104 -19.07 5.98 -33.23
N PRO A 105 -18.88 7.31 -33.34
CA PRO A 105 -19.98 8.26 -33.28
C PRO A 105 -20.94 8.12 -34.48
N GLN A 106 -20.43 7.86 -35.69
CA GLN A 106 -21.27 7.69 -36.88
C GLN A 106 -22.12 6.41 -36.82
N GLU A 107 -21.57 5.35 -36.22
CA GLU A 107 -22.24 4.06 -36.03
C GLU A 107 -23.17 4.06 -34.81
N ARG A 108 -23.04 5.06 -33.92
CA ARG A 108 -23.71 5.13 -32.61
C ARG A 108 -23.45 3.89 -31.75
N GLN A 109 -22.24 3.35 -31.83
CA GLN A 109 -21.81 2.17 -31.07
C GLN A 109 -20.68 2.54 -30.10
N CYS A 110 -20.67 1.91 -28.93
CA CYS A 110 -19.64 2.09 -27.90
C CYS A 110 -19.38 0.76 -27.19
N CYS A 111 -18.12 0.49 -26.83
CA CYS A 111 -17.77 -0.62 -25.95
C CYS A 111 -16.75 -0.20 -24.90
N ARG A 112 -16.88 -0.74 -23.68
CA ARG A 112 -15.83 -0.69 -22.67
C ARG A 112 -14.69 -1.57 -23.14
N ALA A 113 -13.49 -1.02 -23.20
CA ALA A 113 -12.31 -1.72 -23.70
C ALA A 113 -11.46 -2.33 -22.57
N CYS A 114 -11.28 -1.61 -21.46
CA CYS A 114 -10.51 -2.02 -20.28
C CYS A 114 -10.64 -0.97 -19.16
N GLY A 115 -10.29 -1.36 -17.93
CA GLY A 115 -10.32 -0.53 -16.73
C GLY A 115 -8.95 -0.05 -16.29
N ALA A 116 -8.95 0.84 -15.30
CA ALA A 116 -7.73 1.37 -14.69
C ALA A 116 -6.85 0.26 -14.08
N ALA A 117 -7.48 -0.76 -13.47
CA ALA A 117 -6.78 -1.93 -12.94
C ALA A 117 -6.15 -2.81 -14.03
N GLU A 118 -6.63 -2.69 -15.27
CA GLU A 118 -6.12 -3.40 -16.45
C GLU A 118 -5.06 -2.58 -17.20
N GLY A 119 -4.65 -1.42 -16.64
CA GLY A 119 -3.64 -0.52 -17.20
C GLY A 119 -4.20 0.62 -18.06
N CYS A 120 -5.51 0.70 -18.25
CA CYS A 120 -6.12 1.71 -19.11
C CYS A 120 -6.42 3.00 -18.35
N THR A 121 -5.38 3.81 -18.16
CA THR A 121 -5.42 5.05 -17.39
C THR A 121 -4.89 6.24 -18.19
N VAL A 122 -5.20 7.45 -17.71
CA VAL A 122 -4.66 8.70 -18.26
C VAL A 122 -3.21 8.88 -17.84
N LEU A 123 -2.32 9.14 -18.81
CA LEU A 123 -0.91 9.43 -18.54
C LEU A 123 -0.77 10.62 -17.58
N LYS A 124 0.10 10.49 -16.58
CA LYS A 124 0.42 11.58 -15.66
C LYS A 124 1.18 12.70 -16.39
N PRO A 125 1.10 13.97 -15.95
CA PRO A 125 1.85 15.05 -16.57
C PRO A 125 3.36 14.83 -16.62
N ASP A 126 3.88 14.09 -15.64
CA ASP A 126 5.29 13.74 -15.47
C ASP A 126 5.63 12.32 -15.96
N TRP A 127 4.81 11.70 -16.82
CA TRP A 127 5.02 10.29 -17.23
C TRP A 127 6.39 10.02 -17.88
N LEU A 128 7.05 11.04 -18.42
CA LEU A 128 8.43 10.97 -18.94
C LEU A 128 9.52 11.09 -17.85
N ALA A 129 9.18 11.17 -16.57
CA ALA A 129 10.15 11.15 -15.48
C ALA A 129 11.04 9.90 -15.59
N GLY A 130 12.36 10.10 -15.53
CA GLY A 130 13.36 9.05 -15.73
C GLY A 130 13.58 8.59 -17.19
N ALA A 131 12.96 9.24 -18.18
CA ALA A 131 13.19 8.93 -19.59
C ALA A 131 14.63 9.25 -20.02
N LYS A 132 15.15 8.46 -20.97
CA LYS A 132 16.47 8.66 -21.56
C LYS A 132 16.39 9.75 -22.63
N TYR A 133 17.21 10.80 -22.52
CA TYR A 133 17.33 11.82 -23.57
C TYR A 133 17.95 11.22 -24.83
N THR A 134 17.33 11.44 -26.00
CA THR A 134 17.75 10.87 -27.29
C THR A 134 18.36 11.89 -28.26
N GLY A 135 18.43 13.16 -27.86
CA GLY A 135 19.04 14.22 -28.67
C GLY A 135 18.04 15.24 -29.21
N LYS A 136 18.50 16.08 -30.13
CA LYS A 136 17.67 17.06 -30.85
C LYS A 136 17.30 16.51 -32.22
N GLN A 137 16.08 16.79 -32.69
CA GLN A 137 15.60 16.42 -34.02
C GLN A 137 14.84 17.60 -34.63
N THR A 138 14.88 17.74 -35.96
CA THR A 138 14.07 18.75 -36.66
C THR A 138 12.80 18.11 -37.18
N ILE A 139 11.65 18.57 -36.71
CA ILE A 139 10.33 18.06 -37.08
C ILE A 139 9.49 19.22 -37.59
N SER A 140 9.02 19.13 -38.83
CA SER A 140 8.28 20.21 -39.50
C SER A 140 8.99 21.57 -39.42
N GLY A 141 10.31 21.57 -39.55
CA GLY A 141 11.14 22.78 -39.47
C GLY A 141 11.45 23.29 -38.05
N MET A 142 10.97 22.62 -37.00
CA MET A 142 11.21 23.01 -35.61
C MET A 142 12.23 22.08 -34.94
N VAL A 143 13.15 22.64 -34.16
CA VAL A 143 14.14 21.86 -33.39
C VAL A 143 13.50 21.39 -32.08
N CYS A 144 13.21 20.10 -32.02
CA CYS A 144 12.62 19.44 -30.87
C CYS A 144 13.67 18.67 -30.06
N HIS A 145 13.44 18.54 -28.77
CA HIS A 145 14.16 17.60 -27.90
C HIS A 145 13.41 16.26 -27.85
N GLY A 146 14.14 15.14 -27.92
CA GLY A 146 13.59 13.79 -27.87
C GLY A 146 13.91 13.07 -26.56
N TRP A 147 12.95 12.31 -26.06
CA TRP A 147 13.12 11.40 -24.92
C TRP A 147 12.54 10.02 -25.26
N GLU A 148 13.19 8.97 -24.78
CA GLU A 148 12.76 7.57 -24.93
C GLU A 148 12.49 6.97 -23.55
N LYS A 149 11.30 6.40 -23.40
CA LYS A 149 10.88 5.59 -22.26
C LYS A 149 10.05 4.44 -22.82
N GLN A 150 10.21 3.25 -22.27
CA GLN A 150 9.38 2.12 -22.66
C GLN A 150 7.90 2.49 -22.42
N GLY A 151 7.11 2.53 -23.49
CA GLY A 151 5.73 3.02 -23.45
C GLY A 151 4.79 2.04 -22.73
N ALA A 152 3.80 2.60 -22.02
CA ALA A 152 2.85 1.88 -21.17
C ALA A 152 1.70 1.16 -21.93
N VAL A 153 1.85 0.91 -23.25
CA VAL A 153 0.81 0.17 -24.02
C VAL A 153 0.94 -1.35 -23.82
N ALA A 154 1.98 -1.83 -23.16
CA ALA A 154 1.98 -3.14 -22.54
C ALA A 154 1.54 -2.93 -21.09
N VAL A 155 0.32 -3.35 -20.75
CA VAL A 155 -0.12 -3.75 -19.39
C VAL A 155 0.91 -3.37 -18.33
N ASP A 156 0.90 -2.11 -17.88
CA ASP A 156 1.29 -1.83 -16.51
C ASP A 156 0.22 -2.57 -15.70
N ARG A 157 0.43 -3.89 -15.50
CA ARG A 157 0.11 -4.44 -14.19
C ARG A 157 0.80 -3.45 -13.27
N LEU A 158 0.00 -2.63 -12.58
CA LEU A 158 0.49 -1.95 -11.39
C LEU A 158 1.42 -2.96 -10.71
N PRO A 159 2.68 -2.58 -10.39
CA PRO A 159 3.59 -3.52 -9.76
C PRO A 159 2.80 -4.25 -8.67
N PRO A 160 2.80 -5.59 -8.69
CA PRO A 160 1.88 -6.36 -7.87
C PRO A 160 1.93 -5.81 -6.46
N ASP A 161 0.76 -5.64 -5.84
CA ASP A 161 0.68 -5.08 -4.50
C ASP A 161 1.75 -5.73 -3.61
N PRO A 162 2.47 -4.93 -2.80
CA PRO A 162 3.47 -5.46 -1.88
C PRO A 162 2.90 -6.65 -1.13
N GLN A 163 3.60 -7.78 -1.22
CA GLN A 163 3.16 -8.99 -0.54
C GLN A 163 3.22 -8.74 0.98
N PRO A 164 2.27 -9.30 1.76
CA PRO A 164 2.32 -9.18 3.20
C PRO A 164 3.66 -9.71 3.74
N PRO A 165 4.21 -9.06 4.78
CA PRO A 165 5.51 -9.41 5.31
C PRO A 165 5.45 -10.72 6.10
N THR A 166 6.60 -11.40 6.18
CA THR A 166 6.86 -12.44 7.19
C THR A 166 7.73 -11.84 8.28
N TRP A 167 7.32 -11.95 9.52
CA TRP A 167 8.09 -11.43 10.65
C TRP A 167 9.41 -12.20 10.84
N PRO A 168 10.46 -11.53 11.37
CA PRO A 168 11.65 -12.25 11.79
C PRO A 168 11.31 -13.23 12.94
N PRO A 169 12.09 -14.31 13.12
CA PRO A 169 11.79 -15.34 14.11
C PRO A 169 11.82 -14.81 15.56
N ALA A 170 12.55 -13.72 15.81
CA ALA A 170 12.57 -13.04 17.09
C ALA A 170 12.84 -11.54 16.94
N PHE A 171 12.13 -10.72 17.73
CA PHE A 171 12.37 -9.28 17.82
C PHE A 171 11.85 -8.70 19.14
N SER A 172 12.37 -7.53 19.52
CA SER A 172 11.81 -6.71 20.60
C SER A 172 11.54 -5.29 20.13
N ILE A 173 10.46 -4.67 20.60
CA ILE A 173 10.09 -3.30 20.25
C ILE A 173 9.25 -2.64 21.34
N ALA A 174 9.53 -1.37 21.64
CA ALA A 174 8.67 -0.57 22.51
C ALA A 174 7.48 -0.01 21.73
N PHE A 175 6.36 0.20 22.41
CA PHE A 175 5.14 0.72 21.81
C PHE A 175 4.42 1.71 22.73
N TYR A 176 3.50 2.45 22.13
CA TYR A 176 2.46 3.23 22.80
C TYR A 176 1.10 2.73 22.31
N GLU A 177 0.26 2.27 23.22
CA GLU A 177 -1.08 1.73 22.98
C GLU A 177 -2.12 2.81 23.28
N GLU A 178 -3.17 2.87 22.47
CA GLU A 178 -4.32 3.75 22.64
C GLU A 178 -5.62 3.02 22.33
N ILE A 179 -6.62 3.25 23.17
CA ILE A 179 -8.00 2.82 22.93
C ILE A 179 -8.85 4.07 22.72
N PHE A 180 -9.51 4.14 21.57
CA PHE A 180 -10.41 5.23 21.20
C PHE A 180 -11.86 4.75 21.21
N VAL A 181 -12.76 5.64 21.60
CA VAL A 181 -14.21 5.49 21.34
C VAL A 181 -14.62 6.66 20.44
N PHE A 182 -15.04 6.34 19.22
CA PHE A 182 -15.24 7.32 18.14
C PHE A 182 -13.96 8.09 17.79
N ILE A 183 -13.75 9.25 18.43
CA ILE A 183 -12.62 10.16 18.18
C ILE A 183 -11.86 10.55 19.46
N ALA A 184 -12.30 10.09 20.63
CA ALA A 184 -11.71 10.45 21.91
C ALA A 184 -10.88 9.27 22.44
N PRO A 185 -9.59 9.49 22.79
CA PRO A 185 -8.82 8.48 23.51
C PRO A 185 -9.42 8.33 24.90
N ILE A 186 -9.77 7.10 25.27
CA ILE A 186 -10.29 6.77 26.61
C ILE A 186 -9.22 6.12 27.48
N SER A 187 -8.15 5.61 26.86
CA SER A 187 -6.99 5.08 27.55
C SER A 187 -5.77 5.10 26.63
N GLY A 188 -4.58 5.18 27.24
CA GLY A 188 -3.33 4.79 26.61
C GLY A 188 -2.32 4.27 27.61
N ASN A 189 -1.38 3.47 27.14
CA ASN A 189 -0.26 2.96 27.94
C ASN A 189 1.02 2.87 27.10
N GLU A 190 2.16 2.76 27.77
CA GLU A 190 3.43 2.45 27.11
C GLU A 190 3.81 1.01 27.40
N GLY A 191 4.60 0.40 26.52
CA GLY A 191 4.98 -0.98 26.71
C GLY A 191 6.14 -1.46 25.87
N THR A 192 6.47 -2.74 26.05
CA THR A 192 7.44 -3.45 25.22
C THR A 192 6.91 -4.81 24.82
N TRP A 193 7.08 -5.14 23.54
CA TRP A 193 6.77 -6.45 23.01
C TRP A 193 8.06 -7.21 22.72
N HIS A 194 8.16 -8.40 23.30
CA HIS A 194 9.18 -9.40 23.03
C HIS A 194 8.56 -10.58 22.28
N TYR A 195 9.05 -10.87 21.08
CA TYR A 195 8.56 -11.93 20.21
C TYR A 195 9.67 -12.95 19.96
N ASP A 196 9.40 -14.24 20.20
CA ASP A 196 10.31 -15.34 19.92
C ASP A 196 9.52 -16.59 19.48
N TYR A 197 9.23 -16.62 18.18
CA TYR A 197 8.42 -17.69 17.60
C TYR A 197 9.16 -19.02 17.54
N SER A 198 10.49 -19.01 17.39
CA SER A 198 11.30 -20.23 17.36
C SER A 198 11.14 -21.07 18.63
N ASN A 199 10.89 -20.40 19.76
CA ASN A 199 10.60 -21.06 21.04
C ASN A 199 9.11 -21.01 21.42
N GLY A 200 8.23 -20.58 20.50
CA GLY A 200 6.78 -20.50 20.73
C GLY A 200 6.37 -19.60 21.89
N ARG A 201 7.10 -18.50 22.11
CA ARG A 201 6.90 -17.60 23.27
C ARG A 201 6.86 -16.13 22.86
N ALA A 202 6.12 -15.36 23.63
CA ALA A 202 6.04 -13.91 23.47
C ALA A 202 5.75 -13.28 24.84
N ARG A 203 6.09 -12.00 24.99
CA ARG A 203 5.77 -11.24 26.19
C ARG A 203 5.40 -9.82 25.81
N PHE A 204 4.26 -9.35 26.32
CA PHE A 204 3.83 -7.96 26.24
C PHE A 204 3.89 -7.35 27.62
N ASP A 205 4.70 -6.32 27.78
CA ASP A 205 4.82 -5.55 29.01
C ASP A 205 3.99 -4.28 28.83
N HIS A 206 2.86 -4.18 29.53
CA HIS A 206 2.04 -2.96 29.59
C HIS A 206 2.36 -2.22 30.89
N LEU A 207 2.92 -1.02 30.78
CA LEU A 207 3.13 -0.12 31.92
C LEU A 207 1.79 0.51 32.27
N GLU A 208 1.36 0.45 33.53
CA GLU A 208 -0.03 0.80 33.89
C GLU A 208 -1.07 0.04 33.01
N GLY A 209 -0.93 -1.28 32.94
CA GLY A 209 -1.67 -2.12 32.01
C GLY A 209 -3.16 -2.34 32.32
N GLN A 210 -3.77 -1.59 33.24
CA GLN A 210 -5.18 -1.78 33.64
C GLN A 210 -6.19 -1.59 32.50
N SER A 211 -5.76 -1.00 31.40
CA SER A 211 -6.60 -0.75 30.24
C SER A 211 -6.49 -1.80 29.14
N ASP A 212 -5.52 -2.72 29.25
CA ASP A 212 -5.47 -3.90 28.40
C ASP A 212 -6.59 -4.86 28.81
N ASN A 213 -7.31 -5.40 27.82
CA ASN A 213 -8.49 -6.22 28.06
C ASN A 213 -8.15 -7.51 28.83
N PHE A 214 -6.97 -8.11 28.61
CA PHE A 214 -6.58 -9.34 29.31
C PHE A 214 -6.18 -9.05 30.76
N CYS A 215 -5.53 -7.93 30.99
CA CYS A 215 -5.16 -7.45 32.31
C CYS A 215 -6.41 -7.17 33.16
N LEU A 216 -7.33 -6.37 32.63
CA LEU A 216 -8.58 -5.98 33.29
C LEU A 216 -9.50 -7.18 33.56
N ASP A 217 -9.71 -8.03 32.55
CA ASP A 217 -10.69 -9.12 32.63
C ASP A 217 -10.15 -10.39 33.33
N SER A 218 -8.92 -10.37 33.83
CA SER A 218 -8.35 -11.48 34.62
C SER A 218 -9.13 -11.75 35.92
N GLY A 219 -9.84 -10.75 36.44
CA GLY A 219 -10.60 -10.82 37.68
C GLY A 219 -9.74 -10.84 38.96
N MET A 220 -8.45 -10.52 38.84
CA MET A 220 -7.55 -10.40 39.99
C MET A 220 -7.85 -9.11 40.79
N LYS A 221 -7.65 -9.18 42.11
CA LYS A 221 -7.83 -8.03 43.01
C LYS A 221 -6.46 -7.42 43.29
N LEU A 222 -6.15 -6.32 42.62
CA LEU A 222 -4.90 -5.58 42.78
C LEU A 222 -5.02 -4.57 43.92
N GLN A 223 -3.90 -4.27 44.60
CA GLN A 223 -3.86 -3.19 45.59
C GLN A 223 -3.70 -1.84 44.90
N ASN A 224 -2.87 -1.80 43.86
CA ASN A 224 -2.68 -0.66 42.98
C ASN A 224 -3.33 -0.93 41.62
N ASN A 225 -4.30 -0.09 41.25
CA ASN A 225 -5.01 -0.12 39.97
C ASN A 225 -4.20 0.44 38.80
N HIS A 226 -2.97 0.92 39.04
CA HIS A 226 -1.99 1.34 38.03
C HIS A 226 -0.80 0.37 37.97
N SER A 227 -0.97 -0.88 38.40
CA SER A 227 0.12 -1.86 38.38
C SER A 227 0.46 -2.25 36.94
N ASP A 228 1.76 -2.33 36.64
CA ASP A 228 2.25 -2.93 35.40
C ASP A 228 1.70 -4.34 35.23
N CYS A 229 1.37 -4.69 33.99
CA CYS A 229 0.81 -5.97 33.63
C CYS A 229 1.61 -6.59 32.50
N HIS A 230 2.01 -7.84 32.66
CA HIS A 230 2.67 -8.62 31.62
C HIS A 230 1.74 -9.72 31.11
N LEU A 231 1.62 -9.83 29.79
CA LEU A 231 1.05 -11.00 29.14
C LEU A 231 2.20 -11.90 28.68
N ILE A 232 2.31 -13.09 29.27
CA ILE A 232 3.41 -14.03 29.00
C ILE A 232 2.85 -15.24 28.27
N PHE A 233 3.24 -15.41 27.00
CA PHE A 233 2.90 -16.54 26.16
C PHE A 233 4.03 -17.56 26.18
N THR A 234 3.66 -18.82 26.35
CA THR A 234 4.54 -19.98 26.21
C THR A 234 3.96 -20.95 25.17
N PRO A 235 4.69 -22.01 24.79
CA PRO A 235 4.15 -23.02 23.89
C PRO A 235 2.84 -23.67 24.39
N ALA A 236 2.61 -23.67 25.70
CA ALA A 236 1.44 -24.31 26.31
C ALA A 236 0.34 -23.31 26.68
N ASP A 237 0.71 -22.17 27.26
CA ASP A 237 -0.21 -21.31 28.01
C ASP A 237 0.12 -19.82 27.90
N MET A 238 -0.91 -18.99 28.10
CA MET A 238 -0.84 -17.55 28.32
C MET A 238 -1.10 -17.23 29.80
N TYR A 239 -0.26 -16.38 30.37
CA TYR A 239 -0.35 -15.92 31.76
C TYR A 239 -0.54 -14.40 31.82
N VAL A 240 -1.32 -13.96 32.80
CA VAL A 240 -1.42 -12.56 33.21
C VAL A 240 -0.60 -12.40 34.48
N HIS A 241 0.40 -11.53 34.47
CA HIS A 241 1.38 -11.38 35.55
C HIS A 241 1.50 -9.91 35.97
N TYR A 242 1.26 -9.64 37.25
CA TYR A 242 1.47 -8.33 37.87
C TYR A 242 2.71 -8.39 38.77
N PRO A 243 3.89 -7.97 38.28
CA PRO A 243 5.16 -8.13 39.00
C PRO A 243 5.18 -7.40 40.33
N GLY A 244 4.73 -6.14 40.38
CA GLY A 244 4.74 -5.30 41.59
C GLY A 244 3.86 -5.85 42.71
N GLU A 245 2.74 -6.48 42.34
CA GLU A 245 1.78 -7.09 43.26
C GLU A 245 2.15 -8.54 43.63
N ARG A 246 3.13 -9.13 42.93
CA ARG A 246 3.46 -10.56 42.98
C ARG A 246 2.23 -11.45 42.77
N GLN A 247 1.32 -11.02 41.90
CA GLN A 247 0.14 -11.77 41.50
C GLN A 247 0.30 -12.29 40.08
N CYS A 248 -0.21 -13.49 39.83
CA CYS A 248 -0.12 -14.10 38.51
C CYS A 248 -1.12 -15.24 38.37
N CYS A 249 -1.64 -15.41 37.17
CA CYS A 249 -2.55 -16.50 36.86
C CYS A 249 -2.47 -16.94 35.40
N ARG A 250 -2.78 -18.21 35.15
CA ARG A 250 -2.97 -18.77 33.80
C ARG A 250 -4.32 -18.31 33.27
N ALA A 251 -4.32 -17.60 32.14
CA ALA A 251 -5.54 -17.08 31.52
C ALA A 251 -6.19 -18.10 30.58
N CYS A 252 -5.39 -18.78 29.75
CA CYS A 252 -5.84 -19.77 28.76
C CYS A 252 -4.63 -20.51 28.15
N GLY A 253 -4.90 -21.59 27.41
CA GLY A 253 -3.92 -22.46 26.77
C GLY A 253 -3.91 -22.37 25.25
N ALA A 254 -2.85 -22.91 24.65
CA ALA A 254 -2.70 -23.01 23.21
C ALA A 254 -3.86 -23.78 22.54
N ALA A 255 -4.33 -24.87 23.18
CA ALA A 255 -5.49 -25.63 22.72
C ALA A 255 -6.81 -24.84 22.77
N GLU A 256 -6.86 -23.79 23.57
CA GLU A 256 -8.02 -22.89 23.69
C GLU A 256 -7.93 -21.75 22.66
N GLY A 257 -6.77 -21.53 22.03
CA GLY A 257 -6.52 -20.47 21.04
C GLY A 257 -5.51 -19.41 21.50
N CYS A 258 -4.95 -19.53 22.71
CA CYS A 258 -3.99 -18.56 23.23
C CYS A 258 -2.57 -18.94 22.80
N THR A 259 -2.22 -18.56 21.58
CA THR A 259 -0.93 -18.84 20.96
C THR A 259 -0.22 -17.57 20.54
N VAL A 260 1.10 -17.64 20.40
CA VAL A 260 1.88 -16.59 19.73
C VAL A 260 1.48 -16.52 18.25
N LEU A 261 1.30 -15.30 17.72
CA LEU A 261 1.02 -15.07 16.30
C LEU A 261 2.13 -15.67 15.43
N LYS A 262 1.74 -16.37 14.37
CA LYS A 262 2.71 -16.95 13.42
C LYS A 262 3.44 -15.84 12.64
N PRO A 263 4.69 -16.04 12.22
CA PRO A 263 5.41 -15.02 11.45
C PRO A 263 4.71 -14.61 10.16
N ASP A 264 3.90 -15.50 9.59
CA ASP A 264 3.14 -15.32 8.36
C ASP A 264 1.64 -15.09 8.60
N TRP A 265 1.22 -14.64 9.79
CA TRP A 265 -0.19 -14.43 10.12
C TRP A 265 -0.93 -13.49 9.15
N LEU A 266 -0.20 -12.58 8.49
CA LEU A 266 -0.71 -11.70 7.42
C LEU A 266 -0.82 -12.35 6.04
N ALA A 267 -0.49 -13.64 5.88
CA ALA A 267 -0.65 -14.33 4.61
C ALA A 267 -2.09 -14.18 4.08
N GLY A 268 -2.21 -13.73 2.83
CA GLY A 268 -3.50 -13.42 2.18
C GLY A 268 -4.16 -12.11 2.60
N ALA A 269 -3.50 -11.26 3.39
CA ALA A 269 -4.01 -9.94 3.74
C ALA A 269 -4.11 -9.01 2.52
N LYS A 270 -5.07 -8.09 2.55
CA LYS A 270 -5.29 -7.09 1.51
C LYS A 270 -4.36 -5.90 1.75
N TYR A 271 -3.57 -5.51 0.75
CA TYR A 271 -2.79 -4.28 0.81
C TYR A 271 -3.70 -3.04 0.83
N THR A 272 -3.45 -2.11 1.76
CA THR A 272 -4.28 -0.91 1.97
C THR A 272 -3.61 0.38 1.51
N GLY A 273 -2.34 0.32 1.08
CA GLY A 273 -1.60 1.48 0.58
C GLY A 273 -0.45 1.91 1.48
N LYS A 274 0.08 3.11 1.21
CA LYS A 274 1.13 3.74 2.00
C LYS A 274 0.54 4.81 2.92
N GLN A 275 1.04 4.90 4.15
CA GLN A 275 0.70 5.94 5.11
C GLN A 275 1.98 6.47 5.77
N THR A 276 1.99 7.75 6.14
CA THR A 276 3.07 8.29 6.98
C THR A 276 2.69 8.14 8.46
N ILE A 277 3.45 7.35 9.22
CA ILE A 277 3.23 7.09 10.65
C ILE A 277 4.54 7.44 11.38
N SER A 278 4.46 8.34 12.37
CA SER A 278 5.64 8.82 13.12
C SER A 278 6.80 9.28 12.22
N GLY A 279 6.47 9.93 11.10
CA GLY A 279 7.43 10.44 10.11
C GLY A 279 8.00 9.38 9.14
N MET A 280 7.57 8.13 9.21
CA MET A 280 8.02 7.04 8.34
C MET A 280 6.96 6.68 7.30
N VAL A 281 7.39 6.33 6.09
CA VAL A 281 6.50 5.78 5.07
C VAL A 281 6.30 4.29 5.34
N CYS A 282 5.08 3.92 5.72
CA CYS A 282 4.70 2.56 6.06
C CYS A 282 3.69 2.01 5.07
N HIS A 283 3.86 0.74 4.72
CA HIS A 283 2.96 -0.07 3.93
C HIS A 283 1.94 -0.73 4.85
N GLY A 284 0.66 -0.71 4.47
CA GLY A 284 -0.43 -1.26 5.27
C GLY A 284 -1.04 -2.53 4.67
N TRP A 285 -1.39 -3.48 5.53
CA TRP A 285 -2.16 -4.67 5.17
C TRP A 285 -3.32 -4.87 6.14
N GLU A 286 -4.45 -5.36 5.63
CA GLU A 286 -5.68 -5.59 6.39
C GLU A 286 -6.14 -7.05 6.25
N LYS A 287 -6.53 -7.67 7.37
CA LYS A 287 -7.07 -9.03 7.42
C LYS A 287 -8.17 -9.13 8.48
N GLN A 288 -9.15 -9.99 8.23
CA GLN A 288 -10.14 -10.34 9.26
C GLN A 288 -9.48 -11.24 10.30
N GLY A 289 -9.36 -10.75 11.53
CA GLY A 289 -8.93 -11.51 12.70
C GLY A 289 -10.08 -12.25 13.37
N ALA A 290 -9.78 -12.80 14.56
CA ALA A 290 -10.73 -13.55 15.37
C ALA A 290 -11.92 -12.70 15.85
N VAL A 291 -11.66 -11.46 16.25
CA VAL A 291 -12.65 -10.55 16.86
C VAL A 291 -12.79 -9.21 16.14
N ALA A 292 -11.75 -8.79 15.42
CA ALA A 292 -11.64 -7.49 14.78
C ALA A 292 -11.13 -7.61 13.35
N VAL A 293 -11.23 -6.52 12.59
CA VAL A 293 -10.43 -6.35 11.38
C VAL A 293 -9.08 -5.80 11.82
N ASP A 294 -8.04 -6.61 11.64
CA ASP A 294 -6.66 -6.30 11.97
C ASP A 294 -6.01 -5.52 10.84
N ARG A 295 -5.23 -4.49 11.19
CA ARG A 295 -4.34 -3.80 10.28
C ARG A 295 -2.94 -3.77 10.83
N TRP A 296 -1.98 -4.04 9.96
CA TRP A 296 -0.56 -3.98 10.26
C TRP A 296 0.13 -3.01 9.30
N PHE A 297 0.98 -2.16 9.86
CA PHE A 297 1.78 -1.21 9.10
C PHE A 297 3.26 -1.38 9.41
N GLN A 298 4.10 -1.41 8.39
CA GLN A 298 5.56 -1.46 8.54
C GLN A 298 6.29 -0.80 7.37
N THR A 299 7.56 -0.48 7.54
CA THR A 299 8.41 0.06 6.47
C THR A 299 8.76 -1.00 5.42
N GLU A 300 9.34 -0.56 4.30
CA GLU A 300 9.83 -1.46 3.23
C GLU A 300 10.93 -2.41 3.76
N GLU A 301 11.71 -1.98 4.75
CA GLU A 301 12.77 -2.75 5.39
C GLU A 301 12.26 -3.72 6.47
N GLY A 302 10.95 -3.77 6.72
CA GLY A 302 10.37 -4.70 7.68
C GLY A 302 10.25 -4.19 9.11
N MET A 303 10.37 -2.88 9.34
CA MET A 303 10.26 -2.30 10.68
C MET A 303 8.79 -1.99 11.02
N PRO A 304 8.25 -2.51 12.13
CA PRO A 304 6.87 -2.23 12.56
C PRO A 304 6.64 -0.73 12.77
N CYS A 305 5.52 -0.23 12.27
CA CYS A 305 5.06 1.15 12.48
C CYS A 305 3.85 1.21 13.40
N GLN A 306 2.81 0.42 13.09
CA GLN A 306 1.56 0.43 13.83
C GLN A 306 0.78 -0.88 13.64
N TYR A 307 0.07 -1.29 14.68
CA TYR A 307 -1.01 -2.28 14.62
C TYR A 307 -2.32 -1.59 15.01
N SER A 308 -3.44 -1.97 14.39
CA SER A 308 -4.75 -1.48 14.82
C SER A 308 -5.86 -2.51 14.63
N GLU A 309 -6.81 -2.54 15.55
CA GLU A 309 -8.01 -3.38 15.50
C GLU A 309 -9.25 -2.51 15.40
N SER A 310 -10.13 -2.84 14.45
CA SER A 310 -11.47 -2.25 14.36
C SER A 310 -12.56 -3.29 14.57
N PHE A 311 -13.44 -3.04 15.55
CA PHE A 311 -14.51 -3.96 15.90
C PHE A 311 -15.77 -3.65 15.08
N LYS A 312 -16.35 -4.64 14.41
CA LYS A 312 -17.52 -4.41 13.53
C LYS A 312 -18.77 -3.94 14.29
N LEU A 313 -18.93 -4.39 15.52
CA LEU A 313 -20.14 -4.16 16.33
C LEU A 313 -19.91 -3.19 17.49
N ARG A 314 -18.70 -2.65 17.63
CA ARG A 314 -18.36 -1.72 18.70
C ARG A 314 -17.61 -0.51 18.14
N PRO A 315 -17.85 0.70 18.67
CA PRO A 315 -17.20 1.91 18.18
C PRO A 315 -15.75 2.05 18.64
N GLU A 316 -15.21 1.04 19.33
CA GLU A 316 -13.83 1.08 19.79
C GLU A 316 -12.84 0.85 18.65
N LEU A 317 -11.73 1.60 18.70
CA LEU A 317 -10.55 1.38 17.90
C LEU A 317 -9.37 1.19 18.86
N HIS A 318 -8.67 0.08 18.74
CA HIS A 318 -7.46 -0.19 19.50
C HIS A 318 -6.26 -0.01 18.57
N THR A 319 -5.29 0.80 18.96
CA THR A 319 -4.12 1.15 18.15
C THR A 319 -2.84 1.02 18.96
N ILE A 320 -1.84 0.33 18.42
CA ILE A 320 -0.50 0.21 18.99
C ILE A 320 0.48 0.84 18.02
N THR A 321 1.13 1.93 18.42
CA THR A 321 2.16 2.61 17.61
C THR A 321 3.55 2.23 18.12
N PHE A 322 4.41 1.77 17.22
CA PHE A 322 5.73 1.23 17.59
C PHE A 322 6.83 2.29 17.51
N SER A 323 7.79 2.20 18.45
CA SER A 323 8.96 3.07 18.49
C SER A 323 10.11 2.47 17.68
N ASN A 324 10.34 3.00 16.48
CA ASN A 324 11.36 2.53 15.53
C ASN A 324 12.78 2.46 16.13
N ILE A 325 13.16 3.42 16.96
CA ILE A 325 14.50 3.48 17.57
C ILE A 325 14.78 2.32 18.54
N THR A 326 13.74 1.61 18.98
CA THR A 326 13.85 0.49 19.93
C THR A 326 13.78 -0.87 19.25
N TYR A 327 13.48 -0.92 17.95
CA TYR A 327 13.32 -2.17 17.22
C TYR A 327 14.64 -2.92 17.13
N LYS A 328 14.67 -4.14 17.68
CA LYS A 328 15.84 -5.03 17.65
C LYS A 328 15.40 -6.38 17.15
N VAL A 329 16.06 -6.86 16.10
CA VAL A 329 15.87 -8.22 15.57
C VAL A 329 16.97 -9.12 16.13
N GLY A 330 16.60 -10.33 16.54
CA GLY A 330 17.54 -11.34 17.00
C GLY A 330 17.12 -12.02 18.31
N PRO A 331 18.00 -12.88 18.86
CA PRO A 331 17.72 -13.63 20.08
C PRO A 331 17.39 -12.72 21.27
N ILE A 332 16.42 -13.15 22.07
CA ILE A 332 15.98 -12.47 23.29
C ILE A 332 16.42 -13.32 24.47
N GLN A 333 16.85 -12.68 25.56
CA GLN A 333 17.31 -13.38 26.75
C GLN A 333 16.18 -14.22 27.37
N ASP A 334 16.49 -15.45 27.78
CA ASP A 334 15.49 -16.42 28.26
C ASP A 334 14.75 -15.95 29.53
N ASP A 335 15.44 -15.18 30.37
CA ASP A 335 14.90 -14.65 31.63
C ASP A 335 13.73 -13.68 31.41
N ILE A 336 13.67 -13.01 30.26
CA ILE A 336 12.52 -12.17 29.86
C ILE A 336 11.24 -12.99 29.82
N PHE A 337 11.31 -14.27 29.45
CA PHE A 337 10.14 -15.16 29.36
C PHE A 337 9.95 -16.02 30.62
N HIS A 338 10.71 -15.79 31.69
CA HIS A 338 10.61 -16.58 32.90
C HIS A 338 9.24 -16.41 33.56
N ILE A 339 8.52 -17.52 33.75
CA ILE A 339 7.28 -17.54 34.53
C ILE A 339 7.61 -17.68 36.01
N PRO A 340 7.24 -16.72 36.87
CA PRO A 340 7.44 -16.85 38.30
C PRO A 340 6.73 -18.07 38.88
N LYS A 341 7.36 -18.72 39.87
CA LYS A 341 6.82 -19.94 40.52
C LYS A 341 5.42 -19.77 41.14
N TYR A 342 5.01 -18.54 41.44
CA TYR A 342 3.68 -18.24 41.99
C TYR A 342 2.57 -18.15 40.92
N CYS A 343 2.90 -18.25 39.63
CA CYS A 343 1.95 -18.35 38.51
C CYS A 343 1.35 -19.77 38.38
N ASN A 344 0.81 -20.33 39.45
CA ASN A 344 0.33 -21.72 39.48
C ASN A 344 -1.18 -21.85 39.60
N ARG A 345 -1.92 -20.74 39.48
CA ARG A 345 -3.39 -20.70 39.59
C ARG A 345 -3.99 -20.27 38.27
N THR A 346 -5.20 -20.75 37.98
CA THR A 346 -6.02 -20.21 36.90
C THR A 346 -6.57 -18.83 37.28
N CYS A 347 -6.72 -17.94 36.31
CA CYS A 347 -7.31 -16.63 36.55
C CYS A 347 -8.76 -16.76 37.06
N PRO A 348 -9.19 -15.90 38.01
CA PRO A 348 -10.58 -15.87 38.47
C PRO A 348 -11.59 -15.75 37.34
N SER A 349 -11.23 -15.03 36.29
CA SER A 349 -11.97 -14.94 35.03
C SER A 349 -11.04 -15.39 33.88
N PRO A 350 -11.07 -16.68 33.51
CA PRO A 350 -10.26 -17.20 32.41
C PRO A 350 -10.72 -16.62 31.07
N TYR A 351 -9.77 -16.27 30.21
CA TYR A 351 -10.08 -15.81 28.86
C TYR A 351 -10.65 -16.96 28.04
N LYS A 352 -11.70 -16.68 27.26
CA LYS A 352 -12.34 -17.65 26.37
C LYS A 352 -12.18 -17.15 24.93
N PRO A 353 -11.16 -17.63 24.20
CA PRO A 353 -11.00 -17.25 22.80
C PRO A 353 -12.26 -17.60 22.00
N PRO A 354 -12.60 -16.82 20.96
CA PRO A 354 -13.72 -17.14 20.08
C PRO A 354 -13.56 -18.53 19.47
N THR A 355 -14.59 -19.36 19.53
CA THR A 355 -14.57 -20.70 18.95
C THR A 355 -14.33 -20.64 17.44
N GLY A 356 -13.32 -21.35 16.95
CA GLY A 356 -12.97 -21.40 15.53
C GLY A 356 -12.01 -20.31 15.06
N ALA A 357 -11.51 -19.46 15.96
CA ALA A 357 -10.40 -18.57 15.67
C ALA A 357 -9.12 -19.38 15.43
N VAL A 358 -8.50 -19.20 14.27
CA VAL A 358 -7.17 -19.73 13.97
C VAL A 358 -6.21 -18.54 13.96
N PHE A 359 -5.27 -18.53 14.90
CA PHE A 359 -4.23 -17.51 15.05
C PHE A 359 -2.93 -17.89 14.33
#